data_AF-A0A4S4N3K1-F1
#
_entry.id   AF-A0A4S4N3K1-F1
#
_cell.length_a   1.000
_cell.length_b   1.000
_cell.length_c   1.000
_cell.angle_alpha   90.00
_cell.angle_beta   90.00
_cell.angle_gamma   90.00
#
_symmetry.space_group_name_H-M   'P 1'
#
loop_
_entity.id
_entity.type
_entity.pdbx_description
1 polymer ?
#
loop_
_entity_poly.entity_id
_entity_poly.type
_entity_poly.pdbx_seq_one_letter_code
_entity_poly.pdbx_strand_id
1 'polypeptide(L)'
;MPRAEAGTPKFIANKMKSKGLQRLRWFCQVCEKQCRDENGFKCHAQSESHLRQMLAVGENAGRHIADYSQQFQHDFVTLLSRRFGTNRVKANNVYQEFIQDKNHLHMNSTRWVTLTEFVKHLGRSGIARVDETEKGWFLAWIDSSPKALAKQEASMKKERATTSDEQRERLLIAEQIERAAAEKSSESPETTPPVEEGLKRDETTEKVVLSFAPKTTHSFCLAKPAVGLKVNLSKSAANPLKRPNVFKQAAKKSTSPPTEVGKKRDASEMEGPETKRQRTEVTV
;
A
#
# COMPACT_ATOMS: atom_id res chain seq x y z
N MET A 1 -12.30 -2.34 -40.84
CA MET A 1 -11.30 -3.43 -40.68
C MET A 1 -11.84 -4.45 -39.69
N PRO A 2 -12.00 -5.72 -40.08
CA PRO A 2 -12.48 -6.76 -39.17
C PRO A 2 -11.53 -6.93 -37.99
N ARG A 3 -12.09 -7.07 -36.77
CA ARG A 3 -11.32 -7.41 -35.57
C ARG A 3 -10.77 -8.83 -35.78
N ALA A 4 -9.46 -9.02 -35.60
CA ALA A 4 -8.87 -10.35 -35.66
C ALA A 4 -9.47 -11.23 -34.56
N GLU A 5 -9.84 -12.47 -34.89
CA GLU A 5 -10.43 -13.41 -33.93
C GLU A 5 -9.49 -13.69 -32.75
N ALA A 6 -10.09 -13.87 -31.56
CA ALA A 6 -9.32 -14.08 -30.34
C ALA A 6 -8.51 -15.39 -30.45
N GLY A 7 -7.19 -15.30 -30.29
CA GLY A 7 -6.28 -16.45 -30.34
C GLY A 7 -5.55 -16.65 -31.68
N THR A 8 -5.94 -15.98 -32.76
CA THR A 8 -5.19 -16.01 -34.03
C THR A 8 -3.79 -15.40 -33.85
N PRO A 9 -2.74 -15.88 -34.55
CA PRO A 9 -1.41 -15.27 -34.50
C PRO A 9 -1.41 -13.77 -34.83
N LYS A 10 -2.31 -13.30 -35.71
CA LYS A 10 -2.52 -11.87 -35.97
C LYS A 10 -3.08 -11.12 -34.74
N PHE A 11 -3.99 -11.73 -33.99
CA PHE A 11 -4.50 -11.14 -32.74
C PHE A 11 -3.42 -11.08 -31.67
N ILE A 12 -2.63 -12.15 -31.51
CA ILE A 12 -1.50 -12.19 -30.56
C ILE A 12 -0.44 -11.16 -30.97
N ALA A 13 -0.08 -11.07 -32.25
CA ALA A 13 0.87 -10.07 -32.75
C ALA A 13 0.37 -8.64 -32.55
N ASN A 14 -0.91 -8.37 -32.80
CA ASN A 14 -1.52 -7.06 -32.54
C ASN A 14 -1.54 -6.75 -31.04
N LYS A 15 -1.89 -7.74 -30.20
CA LYS A 15 -1.86 -7.61 -28.74
C LYS A 15 -0.44 -7.31 -28.27
N MET A 16 0.57 -8.06 -28.72
CA MET A 16 2.00 -7.85 -28.40
C MET A 16 2.50 -6.48 -28.85
N LYS A 17 2.17 -6.03 -30.08
CA LYS A 17 2.50 -4.68 -30.56
C LYS A 17 1.82 -3.57 -29.75
N SER A 18 0.67 -3.87 -29.16
CA SER A 18 -0.09 -2.96 -28.31
C SER A 18 0.24 -3.04 -26.81
N LYS A 19 1.17 -3.90 -26.37
CA LYS A 19 1.52 -4.06 -24.93
C LYS A 19 2.35 -2.90 -24.36
N GLY A 20 2.93 -2.04 -25.18
CA GLY A 20 3.63 -0.84 -24.73
C GLY A 20 2.69 0.36 -24.52
N LEU A 21 2.96 1.17 -23.50
CA LEU A 21 2.32 2.48 -23.30
C LEU A 21 2.80 3.42 -24.42
N GLN A 22 2.01 3.48 -25.50
CA GLN A 22 2.24 4.39 -26.61
C GLN A 22 1.83 5.81 -26.22
N ARG A 23 2.27 6.82 -26.97
CA ARG A 23 1.92 8.22 -26.71
C ARG A 23 0.39 8.36 -26.69
N LEU A 24 -0.15 8.78 -25.53
CA LEU A 24 -1.59 8.97 -25.29
C LEU A 24 -2.24 10.02 -26.21
N ARG A 25 -1.45 10.84 -26.89
CA ARG A 25 -1.90 11.85 -27.86
C ARG A 25 -2.80 11.28 -28.97
N TRP A 26 -2.66 10.00 -29.31
CA TRP A 26 -3.40 9.36 -30.40
C TRP A 26 -4.45 8.34 -29.91
N PHE A 27 -4.98 8.52 -28.71
CA PHE A 27 -6.06 7.70 -28.17
C PHE A 27 -7.43 8.35 -28.44
N CYS A 28 -8.41 7.55 -28.86
CA CYS A 28 -9.81 7.98 -28.94
C CYS A 28 -10.60 7.36 -27.80
N GLN A 29 -11.12 8.21 -26.90
CA GLN A 29 -11.90 7.77 -25.74
C GLN A 29 -13.22 7.11 -26.15
N VAL A 30 -13.95 7.70 -27.11
CA VAL A 30 -15.28 7.21 -27.49
C VAL A 30 -15.22 5.84 -28.16
N CYS A 31 -14.16 5.59 -28.92
CA CYS A 31 -13.94 4.31 -29.59
C CYS A 31 -13.09 3.31 -28.77
N GLU A 32 -12.60 3.74 -27.60
CA GLU A 32 -11.61 3.02 -26.77
C GLU A 32 -10.42 2.50 -27.58
N LYS A 33 -9.98 3.29 -28.57
CA LYS A 33 -9.01 2.85 -29.59
C LYS A 33 -7.73 3.65 -29.49
N GLN A 34 -6.64 2.97 -29.16
CA GLN A 34 -5.29 3.51 -29.27
C GLN A 34 -4.82 3.45 -30.73
N CYS A 35 -4.63 4.62 -31.35
CA CYS A 35 -3.94 4.73 -32.64
C CYS A 35 -2.43 4.88 -32.41
N ARG A 36 -1.64 4.38 -33.37
CA ARG A 36 -0.18 4.28 -33.22
C ARG A 36 0.57 5.51 -33.72
N ASP A 37 0.03 6.18 -34.73
CA ASP A 37 0.62 7.32 -35.41
C ASP A 37 -0.44 8.39 -35.67
N GLU A 38 0.00 9.62 -35.93
CA GLU A 38 -0.88 10.75 -36.22
C GLU A 38 -1.80 10.47 -37.43
N ASN A 39 -1.25 9.85 -38.50
CA ASN A 39 -2.04 9.50 -39.67
C ASN A 39 -3.12 8.45 -39.34
N GLY A 40 -2.78 7.48 -38.47
CA GLY A 40 -3.74 6.47 -38.00
C GLY A 40 -4.89 7.09 -37.21
N PHE A 41 -4.61 8.13 -36.42
CA PHE A 41 -5.63 8.88 -35.70
C PHE A 41 -6.51 9.71 -36.65
N LYS A 42 -5.94 10.38 -37.66
CA LYS A 42 -6.71 11.12 -38.68
C LYS A 42 -7.66 10.20 -39.45
N CYS A 43 -7.17 9.07 -39.94
CA CYS A 43 -8.03 8.07 -40.60
C CYS A 43 -9.09 7.49 -39.66
N HIS A 44 -8.80 7.37 -38.36
CA HIS A 44 -9.79 6.94 -37.39
C HIS A 44 -10.87 8.00 -37.13
N ALA A 45 -10.48 9.26 -36.97
CA ALA A 45 -11.43 10.36 -36.78
C ALA A 45 -12.34 10.55 -38.01
N GLN A 46 -11.82 10.31 -39.21
CA GLN A 46 -12.61 10.34 -40.45
C GLN A 46 -13.41 9.05 -40.70
N SER A 47 -13.17 7.99 -39.93
CA SER A 47 -13.86 6.72 -40.15
C SER A 47 -15.33 6.81 -39.74
N GLU A 48 -16.20 6.21 -40.54
CA GLU A 48 -17.64 6.19 -40.29
C GLU A 48 -17.98 5.60 -38.91
N SER A 49 -17.21 4.61 -38.44
CA SER A 49 -17.40 4.03 -37.10
C SER A 49 -17.22 5.06 -35.99
N HIS A 50 -16.25 5.97 -36.11
CA HIS A 50 -16.05 7.03 -35.12
C HIS A 50 -17.18 8.05 -35.21
N LEU A 51 -17.55 8.47 -36.41
CA LEU A 51 -18.63 9.44 -36.63
C LEU A 51 -19.99 8.94 -36.11
N ARG A 52 -20.32 7.65 -36.32
CA ARG A 52 -21.53 7.04 -35.76
C ARG A 52 -21.53 7.05 -34.23
N GLN A 53 -20.40 6.77 -33.60
CA GLN A 53 -20.29 6.82 -32.15
C GLN A 53 -20.31 8.25 -31.61
N MET A 54 -19.71 9.21 -32.32
CA MET A 54 -19.82 10.64 -32.00
C MET A 54 -21.27 11.11 -32.02
N LEU A 55 -22.08 10.65 -32.98
CA LEU A 55 -23.49 11.00 -33.06
C LEU A 55 -24.26 10.46 -31.85
N ALA A 56 -24.05 9.19 -31.49
CA ALA A 56 -24.67 8.56 -30.33
C ALA A 56 -24.28 9.25 -29.01
N VAL A 57 -23.00 9.65 -28.87
CA VAL A 57 -22.55 10.44 -27.72
C VAL A 57 -23.14 11.84 -27.74
N GLY A 58 -23.30 12.46 -28.92
CA GLY A 58 -23.87 13.79 -29.09
C GLY A 58 -25.31 13.90 -28.60
N GLU A 59 -26.13 12.87 -28.83
CA GLU A 59 -27.53 12.81 -28.37
C GLU A 59 -27.65 12.81 -26.84
N ASN A 60 -26.67 12.23 -26.12
CA ASN A 60 -26.69 12.06 -24.66
C ASN A 60 -25.37 12.43 -23.99
N ALA A 61 -24.74 13.53 -24.43
CA ALA A 61 -23.37 13.88 -24.01
C ALA A 61 -23.23 14.00 -22.48
N GLY A 62 -24.23 14.57 -21.82
CA GLY A 62 -24.24 14.72 -20.35
C GLY A 62 -24.19 13.38 -19.60
N ARG A 63 -24.92 12.36 -20.08
CA ARG A 63 -24.93 11.02 -19.47
C ARG A 63 -23.57 10.34 -19.64
N HIS A 64 -23.01 10.39 -20.85
CA HIS A 64 -21.71 9.79 -21.12
C HIS A 64 -20.58 10.43 -20.31
N ILE A 65 -20.58 11.76 -20.17
CA ILE A 65 -19.60 12.48 -19.33
C ILE A 65 -19.76 12.10 -17.85
N ALA A 66 -21.00 11.94 -17.37
CA ALA A 66 -21.26 11.49 -16.01
C ALA A 66 -20.75 10.05 -15.78
N ASP A 67 -21.03 9.14 -16.70
CA ASP A 67 -20.56 7.75 -16.65
C ASP A 67 -19.02 7.68 -16.65
N TYR A 68 -18.35 8.43 -17.53
CA TYR A 68 -16.87 8.51 -17.54
C TYR A 68 -16.33 9.10 -16.24
N SER A 69 -17.00 10.10 -15.66
CA SER A 69 -16.59 10.68 -14.39
C SER A 69 -16.73 9.68 -13.23
N GLN A 70 -17.80 8.90 -13.21
CA GLN A 70 -18.01 7.83 -12.21
C GLN A 70 -16.98 6.72 -12.34
N GLN A 71 -16.71 6.25 -13.56
CA GLN A 71 -15.69 5.23 -13.82
C GLN A 71 -14.29 5.73 -13.43
N PHE A 72 -13.94 6.97 -13.80
CA PHE A 72 -12.66 7.57 -13.43
C PHE A 72 -12.49 7.67 -11.90
N GLN A 73 -13.53 8.11 -11.19
CA GLN A 73 -13.52 8.18 -9.74
C GLN A 73 -13.38 6.79 -9.11
N HIS A 74 -14.10 5.78 -9.63
CA HIS A 74 -14.03 4.40 -9.15
C HIS A 74 -12.62 3.82 -9.32
N ASP A 75 -12.03 3.94 -10.50
CA ASP A 75 -10.69 3.41 -10.79
C ASP A 75 -9.62 4.13 -9.97
N PHE A 76 -9.73 5.46 -9.82
CA PHE A 76 -8.80 6.24 -9.01
C PHE A 76 -8.85 5.83 -7.53
N VAL A 77 -10.05 5.66 -6.97
CA VAL A 77 -10.23 5.22 -5.58
C VAL A 77 -9.79 3.77 -5.38
N THR A 78 -10.01 2.90 -6.37
CA THR A 78 -9.53 1.52 -6.36
C THR A 78 -8.00 1.46 -6.35
N LEU A 79 -7.35 2.32 -7.14
CA LEU A 79 -5.89 2.44 -7.13
C LEU A 79 -5.39 2.98 -5.79
N LEU A 80 -6.06 4.01 -5.26
CA LEU A 80 -5.71 4.65 -4.00
C LEU A 80 -5.79 3.67 -2.82
N SER A 81 -6.89 2.91 -2.73
CA SER A 81 -7.10 1.89 -1.71
C SER A 81 -6.12 0.72 -1.81
N ARG A 82 -5.79 0.26 -3.04
CA ARG A 82 -4.90 -0.90 -3.25
C ARG A 82 -3.44 -0.60 -2.92
N ARG A 83 -2.94 0.59 -3.27
CA ARG A 83 -1.50 0.92 -3.16
C ARG A 83 -1.14 1.77 -1.95
N PHE A 84 -1.94 2.79 -1.68
CA PHE A 84 -1.56 3.85 -0.73
C PHE A 84 -2.28 3.71 0.61
N GLY A 85 -3.47 3.09 0.63
CA GLY A 85 -4.26 2.92 1.85
C GLY A 85 -4.53 4.26 2.50
N THR A 86 -4.35 4.35 3.82
CA THR A 86 -4.60 5.57 4.61
C THR A 86 -3.40 6.54 4.66
N ASN A 87 -2.32 6.28 3.92
CA ASN A 87 -1.15 7.15 3.94
C ASN A 87 -1.40 8.47 3.21
N ARG A 88 -0.75 9.54 3.68
CA ARG A 88 -0.76 10.84 3.01
C ARG A 88 0.21 10.81 1.83
N VAL A 89 -0.30 10.98 0.60
CA VAL A 89 0.47 10.87 -0.65
C VAL A 89 0.18 12.06 -1.57
N LYS A 90 1.18 12.51 -2.33
CA LYS A 90 1.00 13.57 -3.33
C LYS A 90 0.06 13.11 -4.44
N ALA A 91 -0.91 13.96 -4.81
CA ALA A 91 -1.89 13.66 -5.85
C ALA A 91 -1.24 13.36 -7.21
N ASN A 92 -0.15 14.05 -7.56
CA ASN A 92 0.58 13.82 -8.80
C ASN A 92 1.16 12.40 -8.91
N ASN A 93 1.64 11.83 -7.80
CA ASN A 93 2.19 10.48 -7.81
C ASN A 93 1.08 9.45 -8.07
N VAL A 94 -0.06 9.61 -7.41
CA VAL A 94 -1.25 8.76 -7.63
C VAL A 94 -1.71 8.84 -9.08
N TYR A 95 -1.73 10.05 -9.65
CA TYR A 95 -2.14 10.25 -11.05
C TYR A 95 -1.14 9.68 -12.07
N GLN A 96 0.16 9.79 -11.81
CA GLN A 96 1.19 9.15 -12.66
C GLN A 96 1.04 7.63 -12.65
N GLU A 97 0.82 7.05 -11.47
CA GLU A 97 0.55 5.63 -11.28
C GLU A 97 -0.75 5.18 -11.94
N PHE A 98 -1.74 6.06 -12.07
CA PHE A 98 -2.99 5.81 -12.80
C PHE A 98 -2.77 5.77 -14.31
N ILE A 99 -1.96 6.67 -14.86
CA ILE A 99 -1.66 6.73 -16.30
C ILE A 99 -0.82 5.54 -16.78
N GLN A 100 -0.12 4.86 -15.88
CA GLN A 100 0.66 3.66 -16.22
C GLN A 100 -0.21 2.55 -16.82
N ASP A 101 -1.48 2.44 -16.39
CA ASP A 101 -2.41 1.46 -16.92
C ASP A 101 -2.88 1.89 -18.31
N LYS A 102 -2.77 1.02 -19.31
CA LYS A 102 -3.06 1.38 -20.71
C LYS A 102 -4.52 1.67 -21.00
N ASN A 103 -5.43 1.18 -20.16
CA ASN A 103 -6.88 1.36 -20.31
C ASN A 103 -7.43 2.45 -19.38
N HIS A 104 -6.57 3.33 -18.85
CA HIS A 104 -7.04 4.41 -18.00
C HIS A 104 -7.90 5.41 -18.79
N LEU A 105 -8.92 5.94 -18.12
CA LEU A 105 -9.73 7.03 -18.66
C LEU A 105 -8.91 8.32 -18.66
N HIS A 106 -8.86 8.99 -19.80
CA HIS A 106 -8.17 10.27 -19.88
C HIS A 106 -9.00 11.37 -19.21
N MET A 107 -8.36 12.21 -18.39
CA MET A 107 -9.04 13.21 -17.56
C MET A 107 -9.87 14.21 -18.37
N ASN A 108 -9.44 14.56 -19.60
CA ASN A 108 -10.21 15.43 -20.51
C ASN A 108 -11.59 14.88 -20.89
N SER A 109 -11.84 13.58 -20.70
CA SER A 109 -13.12 12.94 -20.99
C SER A 109 -14.11 13.02 -19.83
N THR A 110 -13.65 13.51 -18.67
CA THR A 110 -14.47 13.64 -17.46
C THR A 110 -14.88 15.09 -17.24
N ARG A 111 -15.73 15.33 -16.23
CA ARG A 111 -16.10 16.69 -15.82
C ARG A 111 -14.92 17.50 -15.27
N TRP A 112 -13.84 16.85 -14.82
CA TRP A 112 -12.69 17.51 -14.21
C TRP A 112 -11.54 17.52 -15.19
N VAL A 113 -11.20 18.70 -15.72
CA VAL A 113 -10.12 18.84 -16.71
C VAL A 113 -8.76 18.86 -16.01
N THR A 114 -8.72 19.37 -14.77
CA THR A 114 -7.50 19.49 -13.97
C THR A 114 -7.51 18.52 -12.79
N LEU A 115 -6.32 18.00 -12.42
CA LEU A 115 -6.18 17.11 -11.27
C LEU A 115 -6.62 17.79 -9.97
N THR A 116 -6.39 19.10 -9.86
CA THR A 116 -6.72 19.89 -8.67
C THR A 116 -8.23 20.00 -8.47
N GLU A 117 -9.03 20.19 -9.53
CA GLU A 117 -10.49 20.15 -9.47
C GLU A 117 -11.01 18.80 -8.99
N PHE A 118 -10.42 17.72 -9.50
CA PHE A 118 -10.78 16.36 -9.09
C PHE A 118 -10.45 16.11 -7.62
N VAL A 119 -9.27 16.53 -7.16
CA VAL A 119 -8.88 16.44 -5.75
C VAL A 119 -9.84 17.22 -4.85
N LYS A 120 -10.22 18.45 -5.23
CA LYS A 120 -11.25 19.23 -4.51
C LYS A 120 -12.61 18.53 -4.50
N HIS A 121 -12.95 17.80 -5.56
CA HIS A 121 -14.17 16.99 -5.60
C HIS A 121 -14.11 15.79 -4.64
N LEU A 122 -12.96 15.11 -4.53
CA LEU A 122 -12.75 14.03 -3.55
C LEU A 122 -12.88 14.52 -2.11
N GLY A 123 -12.40 15.74 -1.81
CA GLY A 123 -12.60 16.38 -0.51
C GLY A 123 -14.06 16.70 -0.21
N ARG A 124 -14.81 17.22 -1.20
CA ARG A 124 -16.25 17.52 -1.07
C ARG A 124 -17.12 16.26 -0.92
N SER A 125 -16.76 15.19 -1.61
CA SER A 125 -17.47 13.90 -1.51
C SER A 125 -17.10 13.10 -0.26
N GLY A 126 -16.07 13.52 0.50
CA GLY A 126 -15.67 12.87 1.74
C GLY A 126 -14.98 11.51 1.56
N ILE A 127 -14.50 11.20 0.36
CA ILE A 127 -13.85 9.92 0.05
C ILE A 127 -12.36 9.95 0.42
N ALA A 128 -11.74 11.12 0.32
CA ALA A 128 -10.35 11.33 0.69
C ALA A 128 -10.21 12.61 1.53
N ARG A 129 -9.32 12.58 2.52
CA ARG A 129 -8.80 13.78 3.17
C ARG A 129 -7.85 14.46 2.19
N VAL A 130 -8.09 15.74 1.95
CA VAL A 130 -7.31 16.57 1.04
C VAL A 130 -6.62 17.63 1.87
N ASP A 131 -5.30 17.69 1.78
CA ASP A 131 -4.48 18.69 2.45
C ASP A 131 -3.72 19.50 1.40
N GLU A 132 -3.83 20.82 1.47
CA GLU A 132 -3.04 21.74 0.65
C GLU A 132 -1.76 22.10 1.41
N THR A 133 -0.61 21.83 0.81
CA THR A 133 0.71 22.19 1.37
C THR A 133 1.50 22.95 0.31
N GLU A 134 2.54 23.69 0.70
CA GLU A 134 3.39 24.47 -0.23
C GLU A 134 4.00 23.61 -1.36
N LYS A 135 4.19 22.30 -1.10
CA LYS A 135 4.75 21.33 -2.05
C LYS A 135 3.69 20.69 -2.97
N GLY A 136 2.42 21.13 -2.89
CA GLY A 136 1.31 20.66 -3.71
C GLY A 136 0.18 19.99 -2.91
N TRP A 137 -0.71 19.31 -3.64
CA TRP A 137 -1.89 18.65 -3.09
C TRP A 137 -1.57 17.26 -2.55
N PHE A 138 -1.93 17.00 -1.30
CA PHE A 138 -1.84 15.69 -0.67
C PHE A 138 -3.22 15.08 -0.48
N LEU A 139 -3.27 13.76 -0.66
CA LEU A 139 -4.44 12.91 -0.56
C LEU A 139 -4.18 11.82 0.47
N ALA A 140 -5.13 11.60 1.37
CA ALA A 140 -5.19 10.40 2.20
C ALA A 140 -6.57 9.77 2.07
N TRP A 141 -6.63 8.49 1.70
CA TRP A 141 -7.90 7.80 1.52
C TRP A 141 -8.59 7.54 2.86
N ILE A 142 -9.91 7.70 2.89
CA ILE A 142 -10.74 7.31 4.01
C ILE A 142 -11.38 5.96 3.63
N ASP A 143 -10.99 4.90 4.34
CA ASP A 143 -11.58 3.58 4.15
C ASP A 143 -13.01 3.57 4.71
N SER A 144 -13.96 3.84 3.81
CA SER A 144 -15.40 3.84 4.07
C SER A 144 -16.05 2.47 3.79
N SER A 145 -15.24 1.43 3.56
CA SER A 145 -15.78 0.09 3.33
C SER A 145 -16.43 -0.46 4.62
N PRO A 146 -17.55 -1.21 4.51
CA PRO A 146 -18.25 -1.74 5.68
C PRO A 146 -17.37 -2.69 6.51
N LYS A 147 -16.36 -3.32 5.89
CA LYS A 147 -15.37 -4.14 6.60
C LYS A 147 -14.41 -3.31 7.44
N ALA A 148 -14.02 -2.12 6.97
CA ALA A 148 -13.16 -1.22 7.72
C ALA A 148 -13.94 -0.52 8.84
N LEU A 149 -15.17 -0.09 8.58
CA LEU A 149 -16.06 0.43 9.62
C LEU A 149 -16.34 -0.63 10.69
N ALA A 150 -16.65 -1.87 10.32
CA ALA A 150 -16.85 -2.95 11.30
C ALA A 150 -15.58 -3.23 12.14
N LYS A 151 -14.39 -3.12 11.54
CA LYS A 151 -13.12 -3.25 12.28
C LYS A 151 -12.87 -2.06 13.21
N GLN A 152 -13.16 -0.84 12.77
CA GLN A 152 -13.04 0.37 13.57
C GLN A 152 -14.07 0.39 14.71
N GLU A 153 -15.31 -0.01 14.45
CA GLU A 153 -16.34 -0.15 15.48
C GLU A 153 -15.99 -1.28 16.46
N ALA A 154 -15.44 -2.41 15.98
CA ALA A 154 -14.98 -3.48 16.84
C ALA A 154 -13.77 -3.05 17.69
N SER A 155 -12.83 -2.29 17.14
CA SER A 155 -11.70 -1.75 17.90
C SER A 155 -12.17 -0.71 18.92
N MET A 156 -13.02 0.23 18.53
CA MET A 156 -13.61 1.23 19.44
C MET A 156 -14.46 0.58 20.52
N LYS A 157 -15.20 -0.50 20.21
CA LYS A 157 -15.98 -1.25 21.19
C LYS A 157 -15.07 -2.04 22.13
N LYS A 158 -13.98 -2.62 21.62
CA LYS A 158 -12.98 -3.29 22.44
C LYS A 158 -12.27 -2.29 23.36
N GLU A 159 -11.84 -1.15 22.84
CA GLU A 159 -11.21 -0.07 23.62
C GLU A 159 -12.19 0.47 24.67
N ARG A 160 -13.46 0.69 24.32
CA ARG A 160 -14.47 1.12 25.29
C ARG A 160 -14.73 0.06 26.37
N ALA A 161 -14.70 -1.22 26.02
CA ALA A 161 -14.81 -2.31 26.99
C ALA A 161 -13.57 -2.37 27.89
N THR A 162 -12.36 -2.32 27.32
CA THR A 162 -11.11 -2.34 28.10
C THR A 162 -10.98 -1.10 28.98
N THR A 163 -11.36 0.10 28.53
CA THR A 163 -11.38 1.29 29.39
C THR A 163 -12.36 1.14 30.56
N SER A 164 -13.53 0.53 30.33
CA SER A 164 -14.48 0.25 31.41
C SER A 164 -13.93 -0.80 32.40
N ASP A 165 -13.23 -1.82 31.91
CA ASP A 165 -12.66 -2.87 32.76
C ASP A 165 -11.41 -2.36 33.50
N GLU A 166 -10.54 -1.59 32.85
CA GLU A 166 -9.41 -0.88 33.48
C GLU A 166 -9.88 0.07 34.59
N GLN A 167 -11.00 0.77 34.39
CA GLN A 167 -11.59 1.61 35.44
C GLN A 167 -12.03 0.78 36.65
N ARG A 168 -12.59 -0.42 36.44
CA ARG A 168 -12.97 -1.34 37.52
C ARG A 168 -11.73 -1.89 38.24
N GLU A 169 -10.71 -2.28 37.48
CA GLU A 169 -9.45 -2.77 38.04
C GLU A 169 -8.75 -1.70 38.87
N ARG A 170 -8.72 -0.44 38.40
CA ARG A 170 -8.15 0.68 39.17
C ARG A 170 -8.84 0.89 40.52
N LEU A 171 -10.17 0.74 40.58
CA LEU A 171 -10.91 0.85 41.84
C LEU A 171 -10.58 -0.30 42.81
N LEU A 172 -10.51 -1.54 42.32
CA LEU A 172 -10.14 -2.70 43.14
C LEU A 172 -8.71 -2.60 43.67
N ILE A 173 -7.76 -2.13 42.84
CA ILE A 173 -6.38 -1.91 43.25
C ILE A 173 -6.31 -0.79 44.31
N ALA A 174 -7.06 0.30 44.12
CA ALA A 174 -7.11 1.39 45.11
C ALA A 174 -7.64 0.90 46.46
N GLU A 175 -8.70 0.07 46.48
CA GLU A 175 -9.25 -0.50 47.72
C GLU A 175 -8.23 -1.41 48.43
N GLN A 176 -7.49 -2.23 47.67
CA GLN A 176 -6.45 -3.09 48.24
C GLN A 176 -5.28 -2.27 48.82
N ILE A 177 -4.88 -1.20 48.14
CA ILE A 177 -3.84 -0.29 48.63
C ILE A 177 -4.31 0.41 49.90
N GLU A 178 -5.55 0.86 49.96
CA GLU A 178 -6.11 1.52 51.14
C GLU A 178 -6.19 0.55 52.33
N ARG A 179 -6.63 -0.70 52.11
CA ARG A 179 -6.65 -1.74 53.15
C ARG A 179 -5.25 -2.06 53.65
N ALA A 180 -4.29 -2.27 52.75
CA ALA A 180 -2.91 -2.54 53.12
C ALA A 180 -2.24 -1.33 53.81
N ALA A 181 -2.56 -0.10 53.40
CA ALA A 181 -2.08 1.11 54.06
C ALA A 181 -2.71 1.28 55.45
N ALA A 182 -3.99 0.93 55.61
CA ALA A 182 -4.67 0.94 56.91
C ALA A 182 -4.05 -0.08 57.86
N GLU A 183 -3.87 -1.34 57.44
CA GLU A 183 -3.21 -2.40 58.22
C GLU A 183 -1.77 -1.99 58.60
N LYS A 184 -1.02 -1.42 57.66
CA LYS A 184 0.34 -0.92 57.88
C LYS A 184 0.42 0.36 58.71
N SER A 185 -0.68 1.12 58.82
CA SER A 185 -0.77 2.32 59.68
C SER A 185 -1.26 1.97 61.10
N SER A 186 -2.11 0.95 61.24
CA SER A 186 -2.42 0.32 62.53
C SER A 186 -1.21 -0.41 63.09
N GLU A 187 -0.28 -0.81 62.24
CA GLU A 187 1.09 -1.19 62.60
C GLU A 187 1.99 0.06 62.64
N SER A 188 1.68 0.97 63.56
CA SER A 188 2.58 2.08 63.91
C SER A 188 3.91 1.54 64.47
N PRO A 189 5.03 2.24 64.29
CA PRO A 189 6.37 1.70 64.48
C PRO A 189 6.68 1.55 65.96
N GLU A 190 6.49 0.36 66.52
CA GLU A 190 7.29 -0.03 67.67
C GLU A 190 8.72 -0.26 67.20
N THR A 191 9.61 0.60 67.68
CA THR A 191 11.03 0.33 67.88
C THR A 191 11.24 -1.11 68.34
N THR A 192 11.65 -2.00 67.44
CA THR A 192 12.71 -3.00 67.61
C THR A 192 13.09 -3.59 66.25
N PRO A 193 14.38 -3.81 65.95
CA PRO A 193 14.77 -4.51 64.74
C PRO A 193 14.16 -5.92 64.75
N PRO A 194 13.59 -6.41 63.63
CA PRO A 194 13.16 -7.80 63.54
C PRO A 194 14.39 -8.68 63.70
N VAL A 195 14.55 -9.27 64.88
CA VAL A 195 15.35 -10.47 65.04
C VAL A 195 14.74 -11.48 64.09
N GLU A 196 15.56 -12.01 63.19
CA GLU A 196 15.21 -13.13 62.34
C GLU A 196 14.67 -14.28 63.20
N GLU A 197 13.35 -14.41 63.33
CA GLU A 197 12.74 -15.73 63.49
C GLU A 197 12.72 -16.39 62.12
N GLY A 198 13.93 -16.72 61.66
CA GLY A 198 14.12 -17.79 60.72
C GLY A 198 13.44 -19.03 61.29
N LEU A 199 12.59 -19.65 60.47
CA LEU A 199 12.06 -20.98 60.71
C LEU A 199 13.25 -21.89 61.06
N LYS A 200 13.45 -22.17 62.35
CA LYS A 200 14.50 -23.09 62.81
C LYS A 200 14.17 -24.45 62.22
N ARG A 201 14.91 -24.81 61.18
CA ARG A 201 14.91 -26.15 60.63
C ARG A 201 15.73 -26.99 61.58
N ASP A 202 15.08 -27.86 62.35
CA ASP A 202 15.77 -28.85 63.17
C ASP A 202 16.75 -29.65 62.30
N GLU A 203 18.01 -29.75 62.74
CA GLU A 203 19.15 -30.33 62.00
C GLU A 203 19.08 -31.86 61.80
N THR A 204 17.90 -32.44 61.67
CA THR A 204 17.73 -33.88 61.45
C THR A 204 16.59 -34.18 60.49
N THR A 205 16.74 -33.81 59.21
CA THR A 205 16.40 -34.64 58.03
C THR A 205 16.54 -33.87 56.70
N GLU A 206 17.49 -34.38 55.89
CA GLU A 206 17.49 -34.47 54.43
C GLU A 206 17.45 -33.19 53.56
N LYS A 207 18.45 -33.08 52.66
CA LYS A 207 18.56 -32.05 51.61
C LYS A 207 17.33 -32.09 50.70
N VAL A 208 16.56 -31.01 50.66
CA VAL A 208 15.50 -30.80 49.66
C VAL A 208 16.16 -30.33 48.36
N VAL A 209 16.28 -31.22 47.37
CA VAL A 209 16.67 -30.88 46.00
C VAL A 209 15.42 -30.46 45.23
N LEU A 210 15.17 -29.16 45.09
CA LEU A 210 14.15 -28.66 44.16
C LEU A 210 14.67 -28.73 42.72
N SER A 211 14.31 -29.80 42.01
CA SER A 211 14.55 -29.91 40.57
C SER A 211 13.48 -29.13 39.80
N PHE A 212 13.75 -27.88 39.44
CA PHE A 212 13.00 -27.19 38.39
C PHE A 212 13.42 -27.74 37.02
N ALA A 213 12.73 -28.78 36.56
CA ALA A 213 12.81 -29.22 35.17
C ALA A 213 11.65 -28.57 34.38
N PRO A 214 11.90 -27.82 33.30
CA PRO A 214 10.84 -27.38 32.41
C PRO A 214 10.32 -28.61 31.64
N LYS A 215 9.15 -29.12 32.02
CA LYS A 215 8.43 -30.09 31.21
C LYS A 215 7.88 -29.38 29.98
N THR A 216 8.59 -29.51 28.88
CA THR A 216 8.01 -29.41 27.54
C THR A 216 7.11 -30.62 27.29
N THR A 217 6.04 -30.38 26.53
CA THR A 217 5.15 -31.34 25.85
C THR A 217 4.06 -32.05 26.68
N HIS A 218 2.92 -31.36 26.82
CA HIS A 218 1.61 -32.04 26.73
C HIS A 218 1.22 -32.15 25.25
N SER A 219 1.52 -33.29 24.63
CA SER A 219 0.82 -33.73 23.42
C SER A 219 -0.37 -34.57 23.87
N PHE A 220 -1.58 -34.06 23.66
CA PHE A 220 -2.80 -34.86 23.75
C PHE A 220 -2.76 -35.91 22.64
N CYS A 221 -2.66 -37.19 23.02
CA CYS A 221 -2.89 -38.31 22.13
C CYS A 221 -4.27 -38.90 22.48
N LEU A 222 -5.24 -38.64 21.60
CA LEU A 222 -6.56 -39.25 21.61
C LEU A 222 -6.44 -40.73 21.23
N ALA A 223 -7.08 -41.59 22.02
CA ALA A 223 -7.20 -43.02 21.75
C ALA A 223 -7.90 -43.30 20.41
N LYS A 224 -7.44 -44.32 19.69
CA LYS A 224 -8.22 -45.02 18.66
C LYS A 224 -8.23 -46.52 18.98
N PRO A 225 -9.37 -47.22 18.85
CA PRO A 225 -9.37 -48.67 18.84
C PRO A 225 -8.97 -49.22 17.47
N ALA A 226 -8.52 -50.46 17.51
CA ALA A 226 -7.97 -51.27 16.44
C ALA A 226 -8.97 -51.61 15.32
N VAL A 227 -8.51 -51.60 14.07
CA VAL A 227 -8.73 -52.65 13.05
C VAL A 227 -7.54 -52.61 12.08
N GLY A 228 -6.92 -53.77 11.85
CA GLY A 228 -5.75 -53.91 10.98
C GLY A 228 -6.10 -53.99 9.49
N LEU A 229 -5.20 -53.47 8.65
CA LEU A 229 -4.88 -54.07 7.36
C LEU A 229 -3.45 -53.68 6.96
N LYS A 230 -2.85 -54.60 6.21
CA LYS A 230 -1.43 -54.90 6.07
C LYS A 230 -0.82 -54.12 4.89
N VAL A 231 0.52 -53.98 4.90
CA VAL A 231 1.47 -54.02 3.77
C VAL A 231 2.33 -52.75 3.48
N ASN A 232 3.65 -52.98 3.65
CA ASN A 232 4.87 -52.45 2.98
C ASN A 232 5.55 -51.13 3.38
N LEU A 233 6.44 -51.27 4.37
CA LEU A 233 7.90 -51.07 4.33
C LEU A 233 8.57 -50.67 2.99
N SER A 234 9.17 -49.47 2.96
CA SER A 234 10.52 -49.24 2.39
C SER A 234 11.07 -47.86 2.78
N LYS A 235 12.29 -47.86 3.32
CA LYS A 235 13.11 -46.72 3.78
C LYS A 235 13.61 -45.88 2.60
N SER A 236 13.75 -44.56 2.77
CA SER A 236 15.07 -43.89 2.72
C SER A 236 14.96 -42.36 2.84
N ALA A 237 16.04 -41.83 3.39
CA ALA A 237 16.21 -40.51 3.95
C ALA A 237 16.59 -39.42 2.92
N ALA A 238 16.68 -38.20 3.47
CA ALA A 238 17.47 -37.05 3.04
C ALA A 238 16.72 -35.93 2.28
N ASN A 239 16.71 -34.79 2.97
CA ASN A 239 16.07 -33.52 2.68
C ASN A 239 17.02 -32.65 1.80
N PRO A 240 16.65 -32.23 0.57
CA PRO A 240 17.58 -31.54 -0.33
C PRO A 240 17.38 -30.01 -0.33
N LEU A 241 17.94 -29.31 0.65
CA LEU A 241 18.11 -27.85 0.65
C LEU A 241 19.57 -27.52 0.94
N LYS A 242 20.39 -27.44 -0.13
CA LYS A 242 21.64 -26.66 -0.22
C LYS A 242 22.19 -26.75 -1.65
N ARG A 243 21.99 -25.70 -2.44
CA ARG A 243 22.74 -25.42 -3.68
C ARG A 243 23.76 -24.32 -3.37
N PRO A 244 25.05 -24.45 -3.72
CA PRO A 244 26.00 -23.34 -3.63
C PRO A 244 25.99 -22.47 -4.91
N ASN A 245 26.14 -21.15 -4.71
CA ASN A 245 26.07 -20.08 -5.71
C ASN A 245 27.25 -20.06 -6.70
N VAL A 246 26.91 -19.98 -7.99
CA VAL A 246 27.79 -19.87 -9.16
C VAL A 246 28.03 -18.40 -9.52
N PHE A 247 28.77 -17.65 -8.67
CA PHE A 247 29.13 -16.26 -8.98
C PHE A 247 30.54 -15.85 -8.52
N LYS A 248 31.44 -16.83 -8.37
CA LYS A 248 32.81 -16.58 -7.88
C LYS A 248 33.90 -17.21 -8.76
N GLN A 249 33.77 -17.06 -10.08
CA GLN A 249 34.84 -17.31 -11.04
C GLN A 249 34.86 -16.19 -12.09
N ALA A 250 35.24 -14.99 -11.66
CA ALA A 250 35.62 -13.88 -12.54
C ALA A 250 36.54 -12.92 -11.77
N ALA A 251 37.63 -13.44 -11.22
CA ALA A 251 38.70 -12.61 -10.66
C ALA A 251 40.03 -13.37 -10.81
N LYS A 252 40.77 -13.05 -11.89
CA LYS A 252 42.25 -13.06 -12.05
C LYS A 252 42.66 -13.37 -13.51
N LYS A 253 42.93 -12.34 -14.31
CA LYS A 253 44.11 -12.21 -15.21
C LYS A 253 44.23 -10.80 -15.83
N SER A 254 45.30 -10.11 -15.41
CA SER A 254 46.24 -9.18 -16.10
C SER A 254 46.25 -9.13 -17.65
N THR A 255 46.71 -8.12 -18.41
CA THR A 255 47.21 -6.73 -18.22
C THR A 255 47.46 -6.09 -19.62
N SER A 256 46.95 -4.86 -19.86
CA SER A 256 47.39 -3.74 -20.78
C SER A 256 47.48 -3.86 -22.33
N PRO A 257 47.55 -2.73 -23.10
CA PRO A 257 46.85 -1.43 -23.01
C PRO A 257 46.15 -1.03 -24.36
N PRO A 258 45.46 0.13 -24.44
CA PRO A 258 45.60 0.94 -25.65
C PRO A 258 45.76 2.45 -25.42
N THR A 259 46.35 3.05 -26.45
CA THR A 259 46.80 4.41 -26.68
C THR A 259 45.68 5.42 -26.95
N GLU A 260 45.83 6.61 -26.36
CA GLU A 260 45.71 7.95 -26.96
C GLU A 260 44.38 8.55 -27.46
N VAL A 261 44.32 9.88 -27.21
CA VAL A 261 43.49 10.96 -27.79
C VAL A 261 42.11 11.25 -27.18
N GLY A 262 42.00 12.38 -26.46
CA GLY A 262 40.69 12.94 -26.07
C GLY A 262 40.59 14.17 -25.17
N LYS A 263 41.58 15.08 -25.20
CA LYS A 263 41.55 16.54 -24.89
C LYS A 263 40.44 17.12 -23.97
N LYS A 264 40.90 17.65 -22.82
CA LYS A 264 40.31 18.71 -21.98
C LYS A 264 39.60 19.83 -22.76
N ARG A 265 38.53 20.40 -22.17
CA ARG A 265 38.44 21.85 -21.88
C ARG A 265 37.34 22.19 -20.87
N ASP A 266 37.67 23.20 -20.08
CA ASP A 266 37.04 23.72 -18.86
C ASP A 266 36.06 24.87 -19.16
N ALA A 267 35.44 25.38 -18.10
CA ALA A 267 34.33 26.34 -18.01
C ALA A 267 34.51 27.71 -18.73
N SER A 268 33.38 28.36 -19.05
CA SER A 268 33.17 29.82 -18.93
C SER A 268 31.70 30.22 -19.14
N GLU A 269 31.34 31.31 -18.44
CA GLU A 269 30.07 32.04 -18.36
C GLU A 269 29.45 32.42 -19.72
N MET A 270 28.12 32.61 -19.73
CA MET A 270 27.47 33.68 -20.50
C MET A 270 26.00 33.84 -20.09
N GLU A 271 25.58 35.10 -20.12
CA GLU A 271 24.47 35.76 -19.45
C GLU A 271 23.07 35.36 -19.94
N GLY A 272 22.07 35.53 -19.06
CA GLY A 272 20.65 35.41 -19.39
C GLY A 272 20.06 36.75 -19.86
N PRO A 273 19.08 36.76 -20.78
CA PRO A 273 18.41 38.01 -21.17
C PRO A 273 17.20 38.34 -20.28
N GLU A 274 17.22 39.56 -19.74
CA GLU A 274 16.12 40.22 -19.02
C GLU A 274 14.89 40.46 -19.91
N THR A 275 13.72 40.01 -19.45
CA THR A 275 12.43 40.36 -20.04
C THR A 275 11.84 41.60 -19.39
N LYS A 276 11.82 42.68 -20.17
CA LYS A 276 11.05 43.93 -20.10
C LYS A 276 9.68 43.77 -19.40
N ARG A 277 9.51 44.37 -18.21
CA ARG A 277 8.21 44.60 -17.57
C ARG A 277 7.82 46.08 -17.71
N GLN A 278 6.68 46.30 -18.35
CA GLN A 278 5.98 47.57 -18.43
C GLN A 278 5.48 47.97 -17.04
N ARG A 279 5.82 49.18 -16.59
CA ARG A 279 5.16 49.85 -15.46
C ARG A 279 4.33 50.98 -16.03
N THR A 280 3.02 50.84 -15.95
CA THR A 280 2.04 51.91 -16.11
C THR A 280 2.17 52.85 -14.91
N GLU A 281 2.48 54.12 -15.15
CA GLU A 281 2.33 55.18 -14.17
C GLU A 281 1.14 56.07 -14.57
N VAL A 282 0.16 56.06 -13.66
CA VAL A 282 -0.83 57.09 -13.43
C VAL A 282 -0.11 58.35 -12.97
N THR A 283 -0.45 59.52 -13.53
CA THR A 283 -0.63 60.84 -12.87
C THR A 283 -0.50 61.95 -13.92
N VAL A 284 -1.58 62.65 -14.23
CA VAL A 284 -1.91 64.08 -13.94
C VAL A 284 -3.34 64.30 -14.41
#